data_AF-A0A7C4N7Y4-F1
#
_entry.id   AF-A0A7C4N7Y4-F1
#
_cell.length_a   1.000
_cell.length_b   1.000
_cell.length_c   1.000
_cell.angle_alpha   90.00
_cell.angle_beta   90.00
_cell.angle_gamma   90.00
#
_symmetry.space_group_name_H-M   'P 1'
#
loop_
_entity.id
_entity.type
_entity.pdbx_description
1 polymer ?
#
loop_
_entity_poly.entity_id
_entity_poly.type
_entity_poly.pdbx_seq_one_letter_code
_entity_poly.pdbx_strand_id
1 'polypeptide(L)'
;MWKDIWEQHAQAEREMMDRQPQAEREMMDRQPLADLLDDARRGRWGNYYNLWDAIADRATLQQAGWILMDVLESAEDYLIRYHCAAALIKLMSRTDVEPVELSADWPSRPERLAHVKADLQQRAPRP
;
A
#
# COMPACT_ATOMS: atom_id res chain seq x y z
N MET A 1 12.13 16.53 11.51
CA MET A 1 10.95 17.40 11.61
C MET A 1 9.71 16.85 10.91
N TRP A 2 9.75 16.41 9.64
CA TRP A 2 8.63 15.61 9.09
C TRP A 2 8.68 14.16 9.57
N LYS A 3 9.86 13.53 9.65
CA LYS A 3 10.02 12.17 10.19
C LYS A 3 9.42 11.99 11.58
N ASP A 4 9.61 12.95 12.48
CA ASP A 4 9.09 12.87 13.85
C ASP A 4 7.56 13.01 13.90
N ILE A 5 6.98 13.86 13.05
CA ILE A 5 5.53 13.99 12.88
C ILE A 5 4.98 12.69 12.27
N TRP A 6 5.67 12.15 11.26
CA TRP A 6 5.30 10.90 10.60
C TRP A 6 5.40 9.66 11.49
N GLU A 7 6.43 9.54 12.33
CA GLU A 7 6.55 8.46 13.30
C GLU A 7 5.48 8.56 14.38
N GLN A 8 5.15 9.77 14.84
CA GLN A 8 4.04 10.00 15.75
C GLN A 8 2.69 9.65 15.11
N HIS A 9 2.48 10.01 13.84
CA HIS A 9 1.28 9.63 13.11
C HIS A 9 1.21 8.12 12.85
N ALA A 10 2.30 7.48 12.42
CA ALA A 10 2.37 6.03 12.21
C ALA A 10 2.18 5.23 13.52
N GLN A 11 2.69 5.76 14.64
CA GLN A 11 2.49 5.15 15.96
C GLN A 11 1.06 5.37 16.46
N ALA A 12 0.50 6.57 16.29
CA ALA A 12 -0.91 6.84 16.58
C ALA A 12 -1.86 6.03 15.68
N GLU A 13 -1.49 5.77 14.44
CA GLU A 13 -2.23 4.92 13.49
C GLU A 13 -2.17 3.44 13.89
N ARG A 14 -1.01 2.94 14.32
CA ARG A 14 -0.90 1.59 14.91
C ARG A 14 -1.75 1.47 16.17
N GLU A 15 -1.72 2.47 17.05
CA GLU A 15 -2.56 2.50 18.25
C GLU A 15 -4.05 2.63 17.91
N MET A 16 -4.43 3.34 16.84
CA MET A 16 -5.80 3.37 16.34
C MET A 16 -6.20 2.01 15.74
N MET A 17 -5.32 1.32 15.02
CA MET A 17 -5.54 -0.03 14.50
C MET A 17 -5.75 -1.06 15.61
N ASP A 18 -4.95 -1.01 16.67
CA ASP A 18 -5.15 -1.83 17.87
C ASP A 18 -6.51 -1.55 18.55
N ARG A 19 -7.10 -0.38 18.29
CA ARG A 19 -8.42 0.05 18.80
C ARG A 19 -9.54 -0.05 17.77
N GLN A 20 -9.28 -0.46 16.52
CA GLN A 20 -10.35 -0.67 15.54
C GLN A 20 -11.20 -1.87 15.98
N PRO A 21 -12.52 -1.87 15.68
CA PRO A 21 -13.36 -3.02 15.97
C PRO A 21 -12.80 -4.23 15.21
N GLN A 22 -12.28 -5.22 15.93
CA GLN A 22 -11.75 -6.47 15.38
C GLN A 22 -12.67 -7.09 14.32
N ALA A 23 -14.00 -6.88 14.45
CA ALA A 23 -15.01 -7.31 13.50
C ALA A 23 -14.78 -6.83 12.05
N GLU A 24 -14.38 -5.58 11.80
CA GLU A 24 -14.18 -5.09 10.42
C GLU A 24 -12.92 -5.72 9.80
N ARG A 25 -11.86 -5.86 10.60
CA ARG A 25 -10.63 -6.54 10.17
C ARG A 25 -10.89 -8.01 9.92
N GLU A 26 -11.61 -8.69 10.81
CA GLU A 26 -12.02 -10.08 10.66
C GLU A 26 -12.89 -10.30 9.41
N MET A 27 -13.77 -9.35 9.08
CA MET A 27 -14.56 -9.43 7.85
C MET A 27 -13.66 -9.36 6.61
N MET A 28 -12.69 -8.44 6.57
CA MET A 28 -11.74 -8.35 5.45
C MET A 28 -10.79 -9.54 5.37
N ASP A 29 -10.38 -10.09 6.51
CA ASP A 29 -9.53 -11.28 6.59
C ASP A 29 -10.26 -12.53 6.06
N ARG A 30 -11.59 -12.57 6.20
CA ARG A 30 -12.44 -13.64 5.63
C ARG A 30 -12.77 -13.43 4.15
N GLN A 31 -12.65 -12.21 3.63
CA GLN A 31 -12.89 -11.94 2.21
C GLN A 31 -11.79 -12.62 1.35
N PRO A 32 -12.16 -13.33 0.27
CA PRO A 32 -11.19 -13.94 -0.63
C PRO A 32 -10.19 -12.93 -1.18
N LEU A 33 -8.90 -13.30 -1.22
CA LEU A 33 -7.86 -12.42 -1.76
C LEU A 33 -8.17 -11.97 -3.20
N ALA A 34 -8.73 -12.85 -4.03
CA ALA A 34 -9.11 -12.51 -5.39
C ALA A 34 -10.11 -11.34 -5.47
N ASP A 35 -11.05 -11.27 -4.54
CA ASP A 35 -12.06 -10.22 -4.49
C ASP A 35 -11.44 -8.90 -4.05
N LEU A 36 -10.52 -8.94 -3.09
CA LEU A 36 -9.78 -7.75 -2.63
C LEU A 36 -8.89 -7.18 -3.73
N LEU A 37 -8.26 -8.05 -4.53
CA LEU A 37 -7.48 -7.64 -5.69
C LEU A 37 -8.38 -7.09 -6.80
N ASP A 38 -9.60 -7.60 -6.98
CA ASP A 38 -10.58 -7.03 -7.93
C ASP A 38 -11.11 -5.68 -7.45
N ASP A 39 -11.41 -5.53 -6.15
CA ASP A 39 -11.77 -4.27 -5.52
C ASP A 39 -10.66 -3.23 -5.75
N ALA A 40 -9.41 -3.63 -5.51
CA ALA A 40 -8.26 -2.76 -5.71
C ALA A 40 -8.08 -2.36 -7.19
N ARG A 41 -8.26 -3.28 -8.13
CA ARG A 41 -8.17 -2.95 -9.57
C ARG A 41 -9.26 -1.99 -10.03
N ARG A 42 -10.43 -2.03 -9.40
CA ARG A 42 -11.63 -1.30 -9.83
C ARG A 42 -11.86 0.00 -9.06
N GLY A 43 -10.91 0.42 -8.23
CA GLY A 43 -11.06 1.65 -7.47
C GLY A 43 -12.00 1.55 -6.28
N ARG A 44 -12.34 0.35 -5.82
CA ARG A 44 -13.24 0.14 -4.69
C ARG A 44 -12.44 0.04 -3.40
N TRP A 45 -12.05 1.19 -2.88
CA TRP A 45 -11.14 1.26 -1.75
C TRP A 45 -11.81 0.96 -0.40
N GLY A 46 -13.12 1.17 -0.29
CA GLY A 46 -13.88 0.94 0.95
C GLY A 46 -13.18 1.55 2.17
N ASN A 47 -12.98 0.74 3.21
CA ASN A 47 -12.04 1.04 4.28
C ASN A 47 -10.61 0.73 3.78
N TYR A 48 -9.99 1.72 3.13
CA TYR A 48 -8.71 1.54 2.43
C TYR A 48 -7.59 1.08 3.36
N TYR A 49 -7.60 1.49 4.64
CA TYR A 49 -6.64 1.01 5.63
C TYR A 49 -6.64 -0.53 5.72
N ASN A 50 -7.83 -1.11 5.89
CA ASN A 50 -7.98 -2.55 6.03
C ASN A 50 -7.75 -3.29 4.71
N LEU A 51 -8.11 -2.70 3.57
CA LEU A 51 -7.86 -3.30 2.27
C LEU A 51 -6.36 -3.50 2.02
N TRP A 52 -5.56 -2.45 2.17
CA TRP A 52 -4.13 -2.48 1.84
C TRP A 52 -3.33 -3.41 2.73
N ASP A 53 -3.60 -3.37 4.03
CA ASP A 53 -2.97 -4.29 4.96
C ASP A 53 -3.34 -5.74 4.68
N ALA A 54 -4.62 -6.02 4.45
CA ALA A 54 -5.07 -7.38 4.27
C ALA A 54 -4.60 -7.95 2.92
N ILE A 55 -4.34 -7.10 1.91
CA ILE A 55 -3.58 -7.47 0.71
C ILE A 55 -2.11 -7.73 1.06
N ALA A 56 -1.45 -6.85 1.81
CA ALA A 56 -0.03 -6.97 2.12
C ALA A 56 0.30 -8.19 3.02
N ASP A 57 -0.65 -8.64 3.84
CA ASP A 57 -0.51 -9.82 4.70
C ASP A 57 -0.69 -11.15 3.95
N ARG A 58 -1.46 -11.15 2.85
CA ARG A 58 -1.94 -12.39 2.21
C ARG A 58 -1.49 -12.57 0.78
N ALA A 59 -1.19 -11.49 0.06
CA ALA A 59 -0.76 -11.56 -1.33
C ALA A 59 0.73 -11.86 -1.44
N THR A 60 1.10 -12.47 -2.55
CA THR A 60 2.49 -12.46 -3.04
C THR A 60 2.75 -11.21 -3.88
N LEU A 61 4.02 -10.85 -4.06
CA LEU A 61 4.42 -9.76 -4.95
C LEU A 61 3.91 -9.97 -6.38
N GLN A 62 3.93 -11.21 -6.88
CA GLN A 62 3.37 -11.59 -8.19
C GLN A 62 1.87 -11.31 -8.33
N GLN A 63 1.09 -11.48 -7.25
CA GLN A 63 -0.36 -11.32 -7.30
C GLN A 63 -0.79 -9.86 -7.23
N ALA A 64 -0.13 -9.05 -6.40
CA ALA A 64 -0.57 -7.70 -6.07
C ALA A 64 0.35 -6.58 -6.56
N GLY A 65 1.63 -6.85 -6.81
CA GLY A 65 2.64 -5.81 -7.00
C GLY A 65 2.30 -4.80 -8.10
N TRP A 66 1.83 -5.28 -9.26
CA TRP A 66 1.43 -4.41 -10.37
C TRP A 66 0.13 -3.64 -10.12
N ILE A 67 -0.80 -4.23 -9.38
CA ILE A 67 -2.05 -3.54 -9.01
C ILE A 67 -1.71 -2.36 -8.10
N LEU A 68 -0.87 -2.60 -7.10
CA LEU A 68 -0.42 -1.55 -6.18
C LEU A 68 0.39 -0.48 -6.92
N MET A 69 1.26 -0.88 -7.85
CA MET A 69 2.00 0.07 -8.69
C MET A 69 1.06 0.94 -9.55
N ASP A 70 0.05 0.35 -10.19
CA ASP A 70 -0.91 1.09 -11.01
C ASP A 70 -1.69 2.13 -10.16
N VAL A 71 -2.03 1.79 -8.91
CA VAL A 71 -2.64 2.73 -7.94
C VAL A 71 -1.64 3.83 -7.55
N LEU A 72 -0.37 3.49 -7.32
CA LEU A 72 0.67 4.48 -7.03
C LEU A 72 0.97 5.41 -8.18
N GLU A 73 0.74 5.02 -9.43
CA GLU A 73 0.91 5.89 -10.60
C GLU A 73 -0.34 6.73 -10.89
N SER A 74 -1.47 6.43 -10.24
CA SER A 74 -2.74 7.12 -10.43
C SER A 74 -2.80 8.49 -9.76
N ALA A 75 -3.93 9.18 -9.99
CA ALA A 75 -4.27 10.46 -9.37
C ALA A 75 -5.12 10.32 -8.08
N GLU A 76 -5.21 9.12 -7.50
CA GLU A 76 -5.97 8.86 -6.26
C GLU A 76 -5.46 9.69 -5.07
N ASP A 77 -6.29 9.90 -4.05
CA ASP A 77 -5.93 10.72 -2.90
C ASP A 77 -4.65 10.29 -2.19
N TYR A 78 -3.95 11.26 -1.60
CA TYR A 78 -2.67 11.06 -0.92
C TYR A 78 -2.68 9.88 0.06
N LEU A 79 -3.70 9.79 0.92
CA LEU A 79 -3.79 8.72 1.92
C LEU A 79 -3.97 7.35 1.27
N ILE A 80 -4.78 7.25 0.21
CA ILE A 80 -4.95 5.99 -0.55
C ILE A 80 -3.59 5.55 -1.10
N ARG A 81 -2.86 6.46 -1.75
CA ARG A 81 -1.53 6.17 -2.30
C ARG A 81 -0.52 5.85 -1.19
N TYR A 82 -0.61 6.50 -0.03
CA TYR A 82 0.30 6.28 1.09
C TYR A 82 0.20 4.85 1.64
N HIS A 83 -1.02 4.38 1.92
CA HIS A 83 -1.19 3.01 2.42
C HIS A 83 -0.95 1.96 1.33
N CYS A 84 -1.28 2.27 0.08
CA CYS A 84 -0.88 1.45 -1.06
C CYS A 84 0.65 1.33 -1.18
N ALA A 85 1.39 2.42 -0.95
CA ALA A 85 2.85 2.43 -0.95
C ALA A 85 3.40 1.57 0.19
N ALA A 86 2.84 1.68 1.39
CA ALA A 86 3.22 0.86 2.54
C ALA A 86 3.02 -0.63 2.26
N ALA A 87 1.89 -1.01 1.66
CA ALA A 87 1.60 -2.39 1.24
C ALA A 87 2.63 -2.90 0.23
N LEU A 88 2.95 -2.11 -0.80
CA LEU A 88 3.94 -2.50 -1.80
C LEU A 88 5.34 -2.65 -1.21
N ILE A 89 5.79 -1.69 -0.39
CA ILE A 89 7.09 -1.74 0.30
C ILE A 89 7.22 -2.99 1.16
N LYS A 90 6.15 -3.34 1.90
CA LYS A 90 6.07 -4.56 2.71
C LYS A 90 6.20 -5.83 1.86
N LEU A 91 5.43 -5.95 0.78
CA LEU A 91 5.50 -7.10 -0.14
C LEU A 91 6.88 -7.21 -0.82
N MET A 92 7.51 -6.08 -1.08
CA MET A 92 8.87 -6.03 -1.63
C MET A 92 9.95 -6.22 -0.55
N SER A 93 9.60 -6.22 0.74
CA SER A 93 10.55 -6.26 1.86
C SER A 93 11.64 -5.18 1.76
N ARG A 94 11.26 -3.98 1.30
CA ARG A 94 12.19 -2.85 1.16
C ARG A 94 12.30 -2.06 2.46
N THR A 95 13.49 -1.55 2.72
CA THR A 95 13.80 -0.70 3.89
C THR A 95 14.44 0.63 3.50
N ASP A 96 14.68 0.84 2.21
CA ASP A 96 15.40 1.97 1.62
C ASP A 96 14.48 3.05 1.05
N VAL A 97 13.16 2.84 1.09
CA VAL A 97 12.11 3.72 0.59
C VAL A 97 11.00 3.82 1.63
N GLU A 98 10.55 5.04 1.89
CA GLU A 98 9.42 5.31 2.77
C GLU A 98 8.12 5.55 1.97
N PRO A 99 6.92 5.21 2.50
CA PRO A 99 5.67 5.35 1.75
C PRO A 99 5.38 6.78 1.28
N VAL A 100 5.81 7.79 2.04
CA VAL A 100 5.67 9.21 1.67
C VAL A 100 6.41 9.55 0.37
N GLU A 101 7.53 8.90 0.10
CA GLU A 101 8.35 9.14 -1.09
C GLU A 101 7.69 8.63 -2.39
N LEU A 102 6.74 7.69 -2.27
CA LEU A 102 5.98 7.14 -3.40
C LEU A 102 4.59 7.77 -3.56
N SER A 103 4.07 8.40 -2.50
CA SER A 103 2.68 8.87 -2.43
C SER A 103 2.52 10.39 -2.49
N ALA A 104 3.47 11.16 -1.97
CA ALA A 104 3.39 12.62 -1.96
C ALA A 104 3.72 13.20 -3.34
N ASP A 105 3.02 14.26 -3.76
CA ASP A 105 3.24 14.93 -5.05
C ASP A 105 4.48 15.83 -5.05
N TRP A 106 5.61 15.26 -4.65
CA TRP A 106 6.91 15.90 -4.69
C TRP A 106 7.53 15.77 -6.08
N PRO A 107 8.38 16.73 -6.51
CA PRO A 107 9.08 16.65 -7.80
C PRO A 107 9.89 15.36 -8.00
N SER A 108 10.34 14.72 -6.92
CA SER A 108 11.11 13.47 -6.94
C SER A 108 10.27 12.20 -7.05
N ARG A 109 8.93 12.28 -6.87
CA ARG A 109 8.05 11.09 -6.90
C ARG A 109 8.18 10.28 -8.20
N PRO A 110 8.21 10.87 -9.40
CA PRO A 110 8.36 10.09 -10.64
C PRO A 110 9.63 9.24 -10.68
N GLU A 111 10.76 9.78 -10.20
CA GLU A 111 12.03 9.06 -10.15
C GLU A 111 11.98 7.91 -9.13
N ARG A 112 11.40 8.17 -7.94
CA ARG A 112 11.21 7.15 -6.90
C ARG A 112 10.31 6.01 -7.39
N LEU A 113 9.19 6.33 -8.03
CA LEU A 113 8.30 5.33 -8.63
C LEU A 113 9.00 4.52 -9.72
N ALA A 114 9.76 5.16 -10.61
CA ALA A 114 10.50 4.47 -11.66
C ALA A 114 11.51 3.46 -11.09
N HIS A 115 12.21 3.82 -10.01
CA HIS A 115 13.15 2.93 -9.34
C HIS A 115 12.46 1.71 -8.70
N VAL A 116 11.34 1.91 -7.99
CA VAL A 116 10.55 0.81 -7.41
C VAL A 116 9.94 -0.06 -8.50
N LYS A 117 9.46 0.54 -9.60
CA LYS A 117 8.87 -0.16 -10.75
C LYS A 117 9.89 -1.03 -11.48
N ALA A 118 11.13 -0.57 -11.63
CA ALA A 118 12.20 -1.36 -12.22
C ALA A 118 12.53 -2.61 -11.38
N ASP A 119 12.60 -2.47 -10.06
CA ASP A 119 12.81 -3.60 -9.13
C ASP A 119 11.61 -4.56 -9.14
N LEU A 120 10.38 -4.03 -9.14
CA LEU A 120 9.16 -4.83 -9.29
C LEU A 120 9.20 -5.66 -10.58
N GLN A 121 9.60 -5.06 -11.71
CA GLN A 121 9.72 -5.76 -12.99
C GLN A 121 10.75 -6.91 -12.95
N GLN A 122 11.84 -6.76 -12.19
CA GLN A 122 12.85 -7.81 -12.05
C GLN A 122 12.35 -8.98 -11.19
N ARG A 123 11.59 -8.68 -10.13
CA ARG A 123 11.18 -9.66 -9.12
C ARG A 123 9.84 -10.32 -9.40
N ALA A 124 8.93 -9.60 -10.05
CA ALA A 124 7.61 -10.04 -10.45
C ALA A 124 7.27 -9.46 -11.84
N PRO A 125 7.86 -10.02 -12.91
CA PRO A 125 7.60 -9.55 -14.26
C PRO A 125 6.10 -9.54 -14.57
N ARG A 126 5.62 -8.49 -15.23
CA ARG A 126 4.24 -8.45 -15.72
C ARG A 126 4.06 -9.61 -16.72
N PRO A 127 2.99 -10.42 -16.59
CA PRO A 127 2.70 -11.48 -17.55
C PRO A 127 2.42 -10.95 -18.96
#